data_AF-A0A8T3RTB9-F1
#
_entry.id   AF-A0A8T3RTB9-F1
#
_cell.length_a   1.000
_cell.length_b   1.000
_cell.length_c   1.000
_cell.angle_alpha   90.00
_cell.angle_beta   90.00
_cell.angle_gamma   90.00
#
_symmetry.space_group_name_H-M   'P 1'
#
loop_
_entity.id
_entity.type
_entity.pdbx_description
1 polymer ?
#
loop_
_entity_poly.entity_id
_entity_poly.type
_entity_poly.pdbx_seq_one_letter_code
_entity_poly.pdbx_strand_id
1 'polypeptide(L)'
;MDEFLSESEQLDALRRWWRENGLWIIGGLVVGVAVLFGWRAWNSHQAQQAEAASSIYGELLSAMDAGDREQAASLRRNLTQEFGQTPYADQAGLALAKLHLNAGDPEAAAAALEDVLTATGDDELAHIARLRLARVHLQQDQPEAARQALAGVDEGSFAPLYADVRGDILAAEGNLA
;
A
#
# COMPACT_ATOMS: atom_id res chain seq x y z
N MET A 1 50.97 -22.95 40.13
CA MET A 1 51.34 -22.19 38.92
C MET A 1 50.17 -21.27 38.74
N ASP A 2 50.30 -20.09 39.35
CA ASP A 2 49.14 -19.28 39.69
C ASP A 2 48.54 -18.62 38.46
N GLU A 3 47.25 -18.82 38.32
CA GLU A 3 46.38 -18.59 37.18
C GLU A 3 45.80 -17.16 37.19
N PHE A 4 46.53 -16.19 37.75
CA PHE A 4 46.09 -14.79 37.86
C PHE A 4 47.26 -13.84 37.60
N LEU A 5 47.24 -13.18 36.44
CA LEU A 5 48.10 -12.03 36.12
C LEU A 5 48.03 -10.99 37.25
N SER A 6 49.14 -10.32 37.58
CA SER A 6 49.13 -9.24 38.58
C SER A 6 48.13 -8.15 38.18
N GLU A 7 47.40 -7.56 39.14
CA GLU A 7 46.37 -6.54 38.85
C GLU A 7 46.89 -5.38 37.98
N SER A 8 48.18 -5.05 38.11
CA SER A 8 48.86 -4.05 37.29
C SER A 8 48.95 -4.43 35.81
N GLU A 9 49.26 -5.68 35.50
CA GLU A 9 49.41 -6.13 34.11
C GLU A 9 48.06 -6.24 33.40
N GLN A 10 47.01 -6.61 34.14
CA GLN A 10 45.63 -6.63 33.62
C GLN A 10 45.15 -5.21 33.28
N LEU A 11 45.46 -4.22 34.13
CA LEU A 11 45.11 -2.82 33.91
C LEU A 11 45.81 -2.23 32.68
N ASP A 12 47.09 -2.55 32.47
CA ASP A 12 47.83 -2.06 31.32
C ASP A 12 47.40 -2.72 30.00
N ALA A 13 47.02 -4.00 30.04
CA ALA A 13 46.41 -4.68 28.90
C ALA A 13 45.07 -4.03 28.51
N LEU A 14 44.20 -3.74 29.48
CA LEU A 14 42.92 -3.07 29.23
C LEU A 14 43.10 -1.65 28.68
N ARG A 15 44.03 -0.87 29.24
CA ARG A 15 44.36 0.47 28.72
C ARG A 15 44.86 0.44 27.29
N ARG A 16 45.67 -0.55 26.92
CA ARG A 16 46.18 -0.71 25.55
C ARG A 16 45.06 -1.07 24.58
N TRP A 17 44.23 -2.06 24.95
CA TRP A 17 43.07 -2.44 24.15
C TRP A 17 42.09 -1.28 23.92
N TRP A 18 41.81 -0.48 24.97
CA TRP A 18 40.93 0.69 24.84
C TRP A 18 41.54 1.78 23.95
N ARG A 19 42.86 1.98 24.00
CA ARG A 19 43.54 2.97 23.14
C ARG A 19 43.50 2.58 21.67
N GLU A 20 43.53 1.28 21.39
CA GLU A 20 43.45 0.71 20.04
C GLU A 20 42.01 0.65 19.50
N ASN A 21 41.02 0.33 20.35
CA ASN A 21 39.65 0.04 19.92
C ASN A 21 38.60 1.09 20.32
N GLY A 22 38.91 1.98 21.27
CA GLY A 22 37.95 2.92 21.86
C GLY A 22 37.32 3.85 20.83
N LEU A 23 38.08 4.27 19.80
CA LEU A 23 37.54 5.08 18.71
C LEU A 23 36.49 4.33 17.89
N TRP A 24 36.71 3.04 17.61
CA TRP A 24 35.75 2.20 16.89
C TRP A 24 34.51 1.89 17.72
N ILE A 25 34.67 1.68 19.03
CA ILE A 25 33.54 1.46 19.96
C ILE A 25 32.67 2.72 20.02
N ILE A 26 33.29 3.90 20.20
CA ILE A 26 32.58 5.19 20.22
C ILE A 26 31.92 5.44 18.87
N GLY A 27 32.64 5.21 17.77
CA GLY A 27 32.10 5.35 16.41
C GLY A 27 30.89 4.45 16.18
N GLY A 28 30.98 3.17 16.56
CA GLY A 28 29.89 2.21 16.48
C GLY A 28 28.68 2.63 17.34
N LEU A 29 28.93 3.13 18.55
CA LEU A 29 27.87 3.65 19.42
C LEU A 29 27.15 4.85 18.79
N VAL A 30 27.89 5.82 18.26
CA VAL A 30 27.33 7.01 17.59
C VAL A 30 26.49 6.61 16.38
N VAL A 31 27.01 5.71 15.53
CA VAL A 31 26.27 5.19 14.37
C VAL A 31 25.00 4.45 14.82
N GLY A 32 25.10 3.59 15.84
CA GLY A 32 23.95 2.87 16.38
C GLY A 32 22.86 3.80 16.89
N VAL A 33 23.24 4.85 17.63
CA VAL A 33 22.31 5.89 18.10
C VAL A 33 21.67 6.61 16.91
N ALA A 34 22.45 7.02 15.90
CA ALA A 34 21.92 7.71 14.73
C ALA A 34 20.88 6.86 13.96
N VAL A 35 21.15 5.57 13.78
CA VAL A 35 20.21 4.63 13.14
C VAL A 35 18.91 4.51 13.94
N LEU A 36 19.00 4.36 15.26
CA LEU A 36 17.82 4.25 16.13
C LEU A 36 16.93 5.50 16.08
N PHE A 37 17.54 6.69 16.18
CA PHE A 37 16.79 7.94 16.09
C PHE A 37 16.21 8.18 14.70
N GLY A 38 16.96 7.86 13.65
CA GLY A 38 16.50 7.94 12.26
C GLY A 38 15.28 7.05 12.02
N TRP A 39 15.34 5.78 12.44
CA TRP A 39 14.22 4.85 12.30
C TRP A 39 13.01 5.30 13.13
N ARG A 40 13.21 5.75 14.37
CA ARG A 40 12.11 6.26 15.20
C ARG A 40 11.42 7.48 14.55
N ALA A 41 12.21 8.42 14.03
CA ALA A 41 11.68 9.60 13.33
C ALA A 41 10.90 9.20 12.08
N TRP A 42 11.45 8.30 11.26
CA TRP A 42 10.77 7.76 10.08
C TRP A 42 9.44 7.09 10.44
N ASN A 43 9.44 6.21 11.44
CA ASN A 43 8.24 5.49 11.87
C ASN A 43 7.18 6.45 12.44
N SER A 44 7.60 7.47 13.20
CA SER A 44 6.69 8.52 13.67
C SER A 44 6.08 9.31 12.53
N HIS A 45 6.87 9.64 11.50
CA HIS A 45 6.38 10.36 10.33
C HIS A 45 5.35 9.53 9.56
N GLN A 46 5.63 8.25 9.32
CA GLN A 46 4.68 7.33 8.68
C GLN A 46 3.36 7.21 9.48
N ALA A 47 3.45 7.12 10.81
CA ALA A 47 2.26 7.06 11.66
C ALA A 47 1.41 8.34 11.57
N GLN A 48 2.05 9.51 11.57
CA GLN A 48 1.36 10.80 11.43
C GLN A 48 0.71 10.95 10.05
N GLN A 49 1.38 10.54 8.97
CA GLN A 49 0.80 10.54 7.63
C GLN A 49 -0.42 9.61 7.55
N ALA A 50 -0.33 8.42 8.13
CA ALA A 50 -1.45 7.48 8.17
C ALA A 50 -2.64 8.00 8.99
N GLU A 51 -2.38 8.67 10.12
CA GLU A 51 -3.43 9.30 10.93
C GLU A 51 -4.14 10.42 10.17
N ALA A 52 -3.38 11.33 9.55
CA ALA A 52 -3.94 12.42 8.75
C ALA A 52 -4.76 11.89 7.55
N ALA A 53 -4.21 10.93 6.81
CA ALA A 53 -4.92 10.26 5.73
C ALA A 53 -6.21 9.57 6.20
N SER A 54 -6.18 8.90 7.36
CA SER A 54 -7.36 8.25 7.92
C SER A 54 -8.50 9.23 8.23
N SER A 55 -8.17 10.43 8.69
CA SER A 55 -9.15 11.48 8.96
C SER A 55 -9.86 11.91 7.67
N ILE A 56 -9.08 12.22 6.63
CA ILE A 56 -9.63 12.62 5.32
C ILE A 56 -10.44 11.48 4.69
N TYR A 57 -10.01 10.24 4.86
CA TYR A 57 -10.78 9.08 4.42
C TYR A 57 -12.12 8.95 5.16
N GLY A 58 -12.15 9.21 6.47
CA GLY A 58 -13.39 9.26 7.25
C GLY A 58 -14.35 10.36 6.76
N GLU A 59 -13.82 11.53 6.40
CA GLU A 59 -14.60 12.61 5.78
C GLU A 59 -15.14 12.18 4.40
N LEU A 60 -14.33 11.47 3.60
CA LEU A 60 -14.74 10.97 2.29
C LEU A 60 -15.92 10.00 2.43
N LEU A 61 -15.85 9.06 3.37
CA LEU A 61 -16.95 8.13 3.63
C LEU A 61 -18.21 8.88 4.08
N SER A 62 -18.06 9.89 4.93
CA SER A 62 -19.17 10.72 5.39
C SER A 62 -19.83 11.49 4.23
N ALA A 63 -19.02 12.04 3.31
CA ALA A 63 -19.51 12.70 2.10
C ALA A 63 -20.25 11.73 1.17
N MET A 64 -19.73 10.50 1.02
CA MET A 64 -20.39 9.44 0.25
C MET A 64 -21.76 9.06 0.84
N ASP A 65 -21.84 8.90 2.17
CA ASP A 65 -23.08 8.57 2.86
C ASP A 65 -24.12 9.71 2.76
N ALA A 66 -23.64 10.96 2.71
CA ALA A 66 -24.48 12.14 2.44
C ALA A 66 -24.87 12.29 0.96
N GLY A 67 -24.30 11.49 0.06
CA GLY A 67 -24.50 11.60 -1.39
C GLY A 67 -23.78 12.77 -2.05
N ASP A 68 -22.86 13.44 -1.35
CA ASP A 68 -22.06 14.54 -1.87
C ASP A 68 -20.87 14.02 -2.69
N ARG A 69 -21.15 13.76 -3.97
CA ARG A 69 -20.18 13.18 -4.90
C ARG A 69 -19.02 14.12 -5.22
N GLU A 70 -19.29 15.43 -5.26
CA GLU A 70 -18.26 16.42 -5.57
C GLU A 70 -17.24 16.49 -4.42
N GLN A 71 -17.74 16.55 -3.18
CA GLN A 71 -16.89 16.52 -2.01
C GLN A 71 -16.11 15.21 -1.90
N ALA A 72 -16.75 14.05 -2.10
CA ALA A 72 -16.07 12.75 -2.09
C ALA A 72 -14.94 12.68 -3.14
N ALA A 73 -15.18 13.15 -4.37
CA ALA A 73 -14.16 13.20 -5.41
C ALA A 73 -13.02 14.16 -5.07
N SER A 74 -13.31 15.29 -4.42
CA SER A 74 -12.31 16.25 -3.96
C SER A 74 -11.41 15.66 -2.87
N LEU A 75 -12.01 15.02 -1.85
CA LEU A 75 -11.29 14.36 -0.77
C LEU A 75 -10.43 13.20 -1.29
N ARG A 76 -10.91 12.45 -2.30
CA ARG A 76 -10.10 11.42 -2.99
C ARG A 76 -8.87 12.02 -3.65
N ARG A 77 -9.02 13.13 -4.38
CA ARG A 77 -7.86 13.82 -5.01
C ARG A 77 -6.86 14.29 -3.96
N ASN A 78 -7.35 14.83 -2.83
CA ASN A 78 -6.49 15.22 -1.72
C ASN A 78 -5.70 14.01 -1.19
N LEU A 79 -6.38 12.90 -0.88
CA LEU A 79 -5.72 11.67 -0.43
C LEU A 79 -4.67 11.15 -1.41
N THR A 80 -4.95 11.14 -2.72
CA THR A 80 -3.97 10.70 -3.71
C THR A 80 -2.75 11.64 -3.77
N GLN A 81 -2.96 12.95 -3.71
CA GLN A 81 -1.90 13.95 -3.87
C GLN A 81 -1.02 14.09 -2.63
N GLU A 82 -1.62 14.13 -1.45
CA GLU A 82 -0.92 14.36 -0.19
C GLU A 82 -0.51 13.06 0.51
N PHE A 83 -1.27 11.97 0.31
CA PHE A 83 -1.13 10.72 1.07
C PHE A 83 -1.10 9.47 0.18
N GLY A 84 -0.66 9.61 -1.07
CA GLY A 84 -0.64 8.53 -2.06
C GLY A 84 0.19 7.29 -1.66
N GLN A 85 1.09 7.41 -0.68
CA GLN A 85 1.85 6.29 -0.14
C GLN A 85 1.13 5.53 1.00
N THR A 86 -0.06 5.99 1.38
CA THR A 86 -0.86 5.36 2.43
C THR A 86 -1.93 4.45 1.81
N PRO A 87 -2.30 3.33 2.47
CA PRO A 87 -3.39 2.47 1.99
C PRO A 87 -4.74 3.19 1.84
N TYR A 88 -4.92 4.32 2.52
CA TYR A 88 -6.14 5.12 2.45
C TYR A 88 -6.35 5.78 1.08
N ALA A 89 -5.28 6.09 0.35
CA ALA A 89 -5.38 6.63 -1.00
C ALA A 89 -5.98 5.60 -1.97
N ASP A 90 -5.52 4.34 -1.89
CA ASP A 90 -6.06 3.25 -2.71
C ASP A 90 -7.51 2.92 -2.32
N GLN A 91 -7.79 2.86 -1.01
CA GLN A 91 -9.15 2.65 -0.50
C GLN A 91 -10.12 3.75 -0.94
N ALA A 92 -9.67 5.01 -1.03
CA ALA A 92 -10.48 6.11 -1.52
C ALA A 92 -10.84 5.96 -3.00
N GLY A 93 -9.91 5.52 -3.84
CA GLY A 93 -10.18 5.24 -5.26
C GLY A 93 -11.19 4.11 -5.43
N LEU A 94 -11.03 3.01 -4.66
CA LEU A 94 -11.99 1.90 -4.66
C LEU A 94 -13.38 2.33 -4.16
N ALA A 95 -13.45 3.18 -3.14
CA ALA A 95 -14.70 3.71 -2.60
C ALA A 95 -15.40 4.62 -3.62
N LEU A 96 -14.64 5.46 -4.33
CA LEU A 96 -15.16 6.33 -5.38
C LEU A 96 -15.72 5.51 -6.56
N ALA A 97 -15.02 4.44 -6.98
CA ALA A 97 -15.55 3.53 -8.00
C ALA A 97 -16.92 2.95 -7.60
N LYS A 98 -17.06 2.52 -6.33
CA LYS A 98 -18.35 2.05 -5.78
C LYS A 98 -19.42 3.16 -5.79
N LEU A 99 -19.05 4.40 -5.46
CA LEU A 99 -19.96 5.54 -5.51
C LEU A 99 -20.51 5.76 -6.93
N HIS A 100 -19.64 5.69 -7.94
CA HIS A 100 -20.04 5.80 -9.35
C HIS A 100 -20.95 4.65 -9.81
N LEU A 101 -20.68 3.42 -9.39
CA LEU A 101 -21.59 2.30 -9.67
C LEU A 101 -22.97 2.48 -9.03
N ASN A 102 -23.02 2.89 -7.76
CA ASN A 102 -24.28 3.19 -7.08
C ASN A 102 -25.03 4.35 -7.74
N ALA A 103 -24.31 5.23 -8.43
CA ALA A 103 -24.85 6.34 -9.20
C ALA A 103 -25.39 5.94 -10.59
N GLY A 104 -25.18 4.70 -11.02
CA GLY A 104 -25.51 4.26 -12.38
C GLY A 104 -24.50 4.73 -13.44
N ASP A 105 -23.27 5.05 -13.03
CA ASP A 105 -22.20 5.54 -13.89
C ASP A 105 -21.03 4.53 -13.92
N PRO A 106 -21.16 3.42 -14.65
CA PRO A 106 -20.11 2.41 -14.74
C PRO A 106 -18.86 2.91 -15.48
N GLU A 107 -18.98 3.94 -16.33
CA GLU A 107 -17.84 4.52 -17.05
C GLU A 107 -16.91 5.26 -16.08
N ALA A 108 -17.46 6.13 -15.23
CA ALA A 108 -16.67 6.78 -14.19
C ALA A 108 -16.14 5.78 -13.15
N ALA A 109 -16.86 4.68 -12.90
CA ALA A 109 -16.37 3.62 -12.03
C ALA A 109 -15.15 2.89 -12.62
N ALA A 110 -15.17 2.57 -13.91
CA ALA A 110 -14.04 1.97 -14.61
C ALA A 110 -12.81 2.89 -14.55
N ALA A 111 -12.98 4.18 -14.88
CA ALA A 111 -11.90 5.16 -14.81
C ALA A 111 -11.31 5.28 -13.39
N ALA A 112 -12.15 5.27 -12.35
CA ALA A 112 -11.68 5.30 -10.96
C ALA A 112 -10.88 4.04 -10.56
N LEU A 113 -11.22 2.87 -11.12
CA LEU A 113 -10.48 1.62 -10.88
C LEU A 113 -9.16 1.58 -11.66
N GLU A 114 -9.14 2.11 -12.88
CA GLU A 114 -7.91 2.30 -13.67
C GLU A 114 -6.93 3.24 -12.95
N ASP A 115 -7.42 4.37 -12.42
CA ASP A 115 -6.63 5.29 -11.59
C ASP A 115 -5.97 4.55 -10.42
N VAL A 116 -6.71 3.70 -9.70
CA VAL A 116 -6.15 2.87 -8.62
C VAL A 116 -5.05 1.96 -9.15
N LEU A 117 -5.25 1.29 -10.29
CA LEU A 117 -4.23 0.41 -10.89
C LEU A 117 -2.96 1.15 -11.30
N THR A 118 -3.06 2.43 -11.67
CA THR A 118 -1.88 3.24 -12.01
C THR A 118 -1.14 3.77 -10.79
N ALA A 119 -1.83 3.91 -9.65
CA ALA A 119 -1.31 4.55 -8.46
C ALA A 119 -0.83 3.55 -7.39
N THR A 120 -1.51 2.40 -7.25
CA THR A 120 -1.24 1.43 -6.19
C THR A 120 0.15 0.82 -6.32
N GLY A 121 0.87 0.77 -5.19
CA GLY A 121 2.07 -0.04 -5.02
C GLY A 121 1.83 -1.40 -4.37
N ASP A 122 0.57 -1.70 -4.03
CA ASP A 122 0.13 -2.92 -3.35
C ASP A 122 -0.47 -3.89 -4.39
N ASP A 123 0.16 -5.06 -4.50
CA ASP A 123 -0.18 -6.09 -5.49
C ASP A 123 -1.56 -6.69 -5.22
N GLU A 124 -1.91 -6.93 -3.95
CA GLU A 124 -3.20 -7.45 -3.54
C GLU A 124 -4.35 -6.47 -3.89
N LEU A 125 -4.16 -5.18 -3.63
CA LEU A 125 -5.11 -4.14 -4.03
C LEU A 125 -5.21 -4.03 -5.56
N ALA A 126 -4.10 -4.19 -6.28
CA ALA A 126 -4.11 -4.22 -7.73
C ALA A 126 -4.95 -5.40 -8.27
N HIS A 127 -4.87 -6.59 -7.67
CA HIS A 127 -5.74 -7.70 -8.02
C HIS A 127 -7.23 -7.40 -7.77
N ILE A 128 -7.55 -6.80 -6.63
CA ILE A 128 -8.92 -6.41 -6.30
C ILE A 128 -9.46 -5.40 -7.32
N ALA A 129 -8.66 -4.39 -7.69
CA ALA A 129 -9.05 -3.40 -8.68
C ALA A 129 -9.27 -4.02 -10.07
N ARG A 130 -8.38 -4.92 -10.54
CA ARG A 130 -8.54 -5.65 -11.82
C ARG A 130 -9.82 -6.48 -11.87
N LEU A 131 -10.08 -7.27 -10.83
CA LEU A 131 -11.28 -8.11 -10.75
C LEU A 131 -12.55 -7.27 -10.76
N ARG A 132 -12.55 -6.13 -10.06
CA ARG A 132 -13.68 -5.19 -10.08
C ARG A 132 -13.83 -4.52 -11.44
N LEU A 133 -12.73 -4.08 -12.06
CA LEU A 133 -12.74 -3.42 -13.37
C LEU A 133 -13.31 -4.35 -14.44
N ALA A 134 -12.90 -5.62 -14.43
CA ALA A 134 -13.45 -6.62 -15.34
C ALA A 134 -14.98 -6.79 -15.19
N ARG A 135 -15.48 -6.83 -13.95
CA ARG A 135 -16.94 -6.90 -13.70
C ARG A 135 -17.67 -5.62 -14.12
N VAL A 136 -17.05 -4.44 -13.97
CA VAL A 136 -17.61 -3.18 -14.47
C VAL A 136 -17.72 -3.20 -15.98
N HIS A 137 -16.68 -3.66 -16.69
CA HIS A 137 -16.74 -3.82 -18.15
C HIS A 137 -17.81 -4.82 -18.59
N LEU A 138 -18.01 -5.92 -17.85
CA LEU A 138 -19.13 -6.84 -18.13
C LEU A 138 -20.50 -6.18 -17.96
N GLN A 139 -20.68 -5.34 -16.95
CA GLN A 139 -21.90 -4.56 -16.78
C GLN A 139 -22.14 -3.55 -17.93
N GLN A 140 -21.08 -3.17 -18.63
CA GLN A 140 -21.13 -2.28 -19.80
C GLN A 140 -21.26 -3.04 -21.12
N ASP A 141 -21.51 -4.37 -21.10
CA ASP A 141 -21.52 -5.24 -22.28
C ASP A 141 -20.17 -5.21 -23.06
N GLN A 142 -19.04 -5.07 -22.35
CA GLN A 142 -17.69 -5.00 -22.91
C GLN A 142 -16.83 -6.21 -22.48
N PRO A 143 -17.13 -7.44 -22.95
CA PRO A 143 -16.42 -8.65 -22.53
C PRO A 143 -14.93 -8.66 -22.93
N GLU A 144 -14.57 -8.03 -24.05
CA GLU A 144 -13.18 -7.94 -24.48
C GLU A 144 -12.35 -7.03 -23.55
N ALA A 145 -12.91 -5.89 -23.12
CA ALA A 145 -12.26 -5.03 -22.14
C ALA A 145 -12.12 -5.73 -20.78
N ALA A 146 -13.16 -6.49 -20.37
CA ALA A 146 -13.10 -7.30 -19.17
C ALA A 146 -11.98 -8.35 -19.21
N ARG A 147 -11.79 -9.01 -20.35
CA ARG A 147 -10.69 -9.97 -20.55
C ARG A 147 -9.32 -9.30 -20.46
N GLN A 148 -9.18 -8.13 -21.08
CA GLN A 148 -7.93 -7.36 -21.05
C GLN A 148 -7.56 -6.91 -19.63
N ALA A 149 -8.55 -6.50 -18.82
CA ALA A 149 -8.32 -6.14 -17.42
C ALA A 149 -7.75 -7.30 -16.56
N LEU A 150 -7.97 -8.55 -16.98
CA LEU A 150 -7.47 -9.76 -16.28
C LEU A 150 -6.23 -10.40 -16.92
N ALA A 151 -5.66 -9.80 -17.97
CA ALA A 151 -4.57 -10.39 -18.73
C ALA A 151 -3.19 -10.08 -18.13
N GLY A 152 -2.22 -10.98 -18.35
CA GLY A 152 -0.80 -10.70 -18.17
C GLY A 152 -0.33 -10.52 -16.72
N VAL A 153 -1.05 -11.07 -15.74
CA VAL A 153 -0.70 -10.98 -14.31
C VAL A 153 -0.41 -12.36 -13.71
N ASP A 154 0.46 -12.41 -12.71
CA ASP A 154 0.58 -13.57 -11.83
C ASP A 154 -0.56 -13.53 -10.83
N GLU A 155 -1.49 -14.49 -10.92
CA GLU A 155 -2.71 -14.49 -10.13
C GLU A 155 -2.50 -15.03 -8.70
N GLY A 156 -1.43 -15.76 -8.45
CA GLY A 156 -1.11 -16.34 -7.13
C GLY A 156 -2.34 -16.92 -6.40
N SER A 157 -2.60 -16.40 -5.20
CA SER A 157 -3.74 -16.79 -4.35
C SER A 157 -5.10 -16.30 -4.85
N PHE A 158 -5.14 -15.35 -5.78
CA PHE A 158 -6.35 -14.81 -6.40
C PHE A 158 -6.83 -15.64 -7.60
N ALA A 159 -6.08 -16.65 -8.05
CA ALA A 159 -6.43 -17.49 -9.21
C ALA A 159 -7.89 -18.01 -9.22
N PRO A 160 -8.47 -18.45 -8.08
CA PRO A 160 -9.89 -18.85 -8.06
C PRO A 160 -10.86 -17.70 -8.41
N LEU A 161 -10.55 -16.47 -7.97
CA LEU A 161 -11.37 -15.29 -8.25
C LEU A 161 -11.23 -14.83 -9.71
N TYR A 162 -10.05 -15.00 -10.30
CA TYR A 162 -9.83 -14.76 -11.72
C TYR A 162 -10.58 -15.76 -12.59
N ALA A 163 -10.59 -17.04 -12.19
CA ALA A 163 -11.33 -18.09 -12.89
C ALA A 163 -12.84 -17.84 -12.87
N ASP A 164 -13.38 -17.40 -11.73
CA ASP A 164 -14.79 -17.00 -11.58
C ASP A 164 -15.19 -15.92 -12.60
N VAL A 165 -14.46 -14.80 -12.62
CA VAL A 165 -14.75 -13.69 -13.56
C VAL A 165 -14.50 -14.09 -15.01
N ARG A 166 -13.52 -14.95 -15.31
CA ARG A 166 -13.33 -15.50 -16.66
C ARG A 166 -14.53 -16.36 -17.10
N GLY A 167 -15.14 -17.10 -16.18
CA GLY A 167 -16.39 -17.81 -16.42
C GLY A 167 -17.52 -16.86 -16.79
N ASP A 168 -17.68 -15.76 -16.05
CA ASP A 168 -18.67 -14.72 -16.35
C ASP A 168 -18.45 -14.09 -17.74
N ILE A 169 -17.19 -13.83 -18.11
CA ILE A 169 -16.82 -13.33 -19.44
C ILE A 169 -17.25 -14.32 -20.52
N LEU A 170 -16.92 -15.60 -20.38
CA LEU A 170 -17.30 -16.63 -21.37
C LEU A 170 -18.81 -16.77 -21.50
N ALA A 171 -19.53 -16.70 -20.38
CA ALA A 171 -20.99 -16.73 -20.37
C ALA A 171 -21.59 -15.52 -21.11
N ALA A 172 -21.06 -14.31 -20.89
CA ALA A 172 -21.49 -13.09 -21.58
C ALA A 172 -21.23 -13.15 -23.10
N GLU A 173 -20.17 -13.83 -23.52
CA GLU A 173 -19.85 -14.04 -24.94
C GLU A 173 -20.68 -15.15 -25.61
N GLY A 174 -21.57 -15.81 -24.86
CA GLY A 174 -22.32 -16.98 -25.36
C GLY A 174 -21.44 -18.20 -25.62
N ASN A 175 -20.22 -18.21 -25.07
CA ASN A 175 -19.21 -19.24 -25.25
C ASN A 175 -19.26 -20.25 -24.10
N LEU A 176 -20.49 -20.70 -23.78
CA LEU A 176 -20.73 -21.78 -22.82
C LEU A 176 -20.35 -23.10 -23.50
N ALA A 177 -19.25 -23.71 -23.05
CA ALA A 177 -18.83 -25.05 -23.47
C ALA A 177 -19.84 -26.12 -23.07
#